data_AF-A0A952WPN4-F1
#
_entry.id   AF-A0A952WPN4-F1
#
_cell.length_a   1.000
_cell.length_b   1.000
_cell.length_c   1.000
_cell.angle_alpha   90.00
_cell.angle_beta   90.00
_cell.angle_gamma   90.00
#
_symmetry.space_group_name_H-M   'P 1'
#
loop_
_entity.id
_entity.type
_entity.pdbx_description
1 polymer ?
#
loop_
_entity_poly.entity_id
_entity_poly.type
_entity_poly.pdbx_seq_one_letter_code
_entity_poly.pdbx_strand_id
1 'polypeptide(L)'
;MRLFANLLITASLIVGVIGCATAYVPRLSLGDEALIGLTLNSPAGASAESADDGRLVPLALKDTVLTAEVLASLRDAGVTRVRVKEFAFARWSEWWLFAIGSAGLAIGAGMVRRAGRAALADSAGAMNPTSSGPDALLDDARTRVAALRDRLAQLPPGESRLRAVIDTLGQVQRTSLADFVAARPVLLARLGMGGFARLMDSFSAAERQVNRAWSAAADGVEHEAMTCVARAADLLDRAGERLGSESRAAG
;
A
#
# COMPACT_ATOMS: atom_id res chain seq x y z
N MET A 1 -16.90 -10.13 6.76
CA MET A 1 -15.48 -10.25 7.17
C MET A 1 -14.67 -8.95 7.05
N ARG A 2 -14.67 -8.24 5.91
CA ARG A 2 -13.92 -6.98 5.76
C ARG A 2 -14.29 -5.90 6.79
N LEU A 3 -15.58 -5.74 7.08
CA LEU A 3 -16.05 -4.80 8.10
C LEU A 3 -15.46 -5.11 9.49
N PHE A 4 -15.47 -6.38 9.91
CA PHE A 4 -14.87 -6.81 11.18
C PHE A 4 -13.36 -6.55 11.23
N ALA A 5 -12.63 -6.82 10.13
CA ALA A 5 -11.20 -6.53 10.07
C ALA A 5 -10.91 -5.03 10.20
N ASN A 6 -11.69 -4.18 9.53
CA ASN A 6 -11.56 -2.72 9.63
C ASN A 6 -11.88 -2.20 11.03
N LEU A 7 -12.92 -2.75 11.69
CA LEU A 7 -13.26 -2.42 13.07
C LEU A 7 -12.13 -2.84 14.03
N LEU A 8 -11.58 -4.04 13.86
CA LEU A 8 -10.45 -4.52 14.65
C LEU A 8 -9.22 -3.61 14.50
N ILE A 9 -8.86 -3.24 13.27
CA ILE A 9 -7.76 -2.31 12.98
C ILE A 9 -8.00 -0.97 13.68
N THR A 10 -9.22 -0.43 13.59
CA THR A 10 -9.58 0.86 14.19
C THR A 10 -9.48 0.81 15.71
N ALA A 11 -10.05 -0.20 16.35
CA ALA A 11 -9.97 -0.40 17.79
C ALA A 11 -8.50 -0.57 18.26
N SER A 12 -7.72 -1.35 17.51
CA SER A 12 -6.31 -1.59 17.81
C SER A 12 -5.48 -0.31 17.72
N LEU A 13 -5.77 0.55 16.74
CA LEU A 13 -5.14 1.86 16.59
C LEU A 13 -5.47 2.77 17.77
N ILE A 14 -6.73 2.84 18.19
CA ILE A 14 -7.15 3.64 19.35
C ILE A 14 -6.40 3.18 20.62
N VAL A 15 -6.39 1.88 20.88
CA VAL A 15 -5.71 1.30 22.06
C VAL A 15 -4.20 1.56 22.00
N GLY A 16 -3.58 1.39 20.83
CA GLY A 16 -2.16 1.67 20.62
C GLY A 16 -1.80 3.13 20.88
N VAL A 17 -2.60 4.07 20.38
CA VAL A 17 -2.43 5.52 20.59
C VAL A 17 -2.54 5.88 22.07
N ILE A 18 -3.53 5.33 22.78
CA ILE A 18 -3.67 5.52 24.23
C ILE A 18 -2.43 5.01 24.96
N GLY A 19 -1.92 3.82 24.60
CA GLY A 19 -0.67 3.28 25.14
C GLY A 19 0.53 4.21 24.90
N CYS A 20 0.70 4.70 23.67
CA CYS A 20 1.80 5.62 23.34
C CYS A 20 1.72 6.93 24.12
N ALA A 21 0.52 7.46 24.36
CA ALA A 21 0.34 8.72 25.10
C ALA A 21 0.83 8.64 26.55
N THR A 22 0.94 7.44 27.13
CA THR A 22 1.46 7.26 28.51
C THR A 22 2.96 7.03 28.58
N ALA A 23 3.66 6.90 27.44
CA ALA A 23 5.10 6.59 27.41
C ALA A 23 5.98 7.61 28.15
N TYR A 24 5.54 8.87 28.19
CA TYR A 24 6.24 9.99 28.85
C TYR A 24 5.55 10.43 30.15
N VAL A 25 4.64 9.61 30.66
CA VAL A 25 3.79 9.96 31.81
C VAL A 25 3.91 8.87 32.88
N PRO A 26 5.11 8.68 33.48
CA PRO A 26 5.30 7.67 34.53
C PRO A 26 4.41 7.94 35.75
N ARG A 27 4.08 6.87 36.45
CA ARG A 27 3.35 6.93 37.72
C ARG A 27 4.30 7.30 38.85
N LEU A 28 3.87 8.19 39.74
CA LEU A 28 4.64 8.55 40.94
C LEU A 28 4.67 7.44 42.00
N SER A 29 3.91 6.36 41.80
CA SER A 29 3.99 5.13 42.60
C SER A 29 5.23 4.28 42.32
N LEU A 30 6.02 4.62 41.28
CA LEU A 30 7.32 3.99 41.04
C LEU A 30 8.33 4.43 42.12
N GLY A 31 9.33 3.59 42.37
CA GLY A 31 10.43 3.90 43.29
C GLY A 31 11.25 5.11 42.83
N ASP A 32 11.86 5.78 43.79
CA ASP A 32 12.62 7.03 43.59
C ASP A 32 13.79 6.83 42.63
N GLU A 33 14.42 5.66 42.66
CA GLU A 33 15.50 5.27 41.75
C GLU A 33 15.11 5.31 40.27
N ALA A 34 13.83 5.14 39.96
CA ALA A 34 13.33 5.21 38.59
C ALA A 34 13.03 6.65 38.15
N LEU A 35 12.78 7.56 39.09
CA LEU A 35 12.22 8.89 38.82
C LEU A 35 13.20 10.03 39.08
N ILE A 36 14.19 9.85 39.96
CA ILE A 36 15.17 10.88 40.29
C ILE A 36 16.05 11.19 39.06
N GLY A 37 16.30 12.49 38.86
CA GLY A 37 17.12 12.99 37.75
C GLY A 37 16.35 13.21 36.44
N LEU A 38 15.04 12.94 36.42
CA LEU A 38 14.18 13.24 35.27
C LEU A 38 13.77 14.70 35.22
N THR A 39 13.54 15.19 34.01
CA THR A 39 13.14 16.58 33.79
C THR A 39 11.65 16.66 33.48
N LEU A 40 10.92 17.50 34.21
CA LEU A 40 9.51 17.76 33.91
C LEU A 40 9.34 18.44 32.55
N ASN A 41 8.44 17.90 31.73
CA ASN A 41 8.06 18.48 30.44
C ASN A 41 6.85 19.43 30.54
N SER A 42 6.12 19.38 31.66
CA SER A 42 5.04 20.31 31.99
C SER A 42 5.02 20.57 33.50
N PRO A 43 4.48 21.71 33.97
CA PRO A 43 4.28 21.94 35.39
C PRO A 43 3.46 20.82 36.04
N ALA A 44 3.74 20.52 37.31
CA ALA A 44 3.12 19.43 38.04
C ALA A 44 2.68 19.86 39.45
N GLY A 45 1.57 19.27 39.91
CA GLY A 45 0.94 19.59 41.19
C GLY A 45 0.24 20.95 41.21
N ALA A 46 -0.52 21.20 42.28
CA ALA A 46 -1.13 22.47 42.58
C ALA A 46 -0.94 22.73 44.08
N SER A 47 -0.36 23.87 44.44
CA SER A 47 -0.31 24.33 45.82
C SER A 47 -1.72 24.71 46.29
N ALA A 48 -1.98 24.54 47.58
CA ALA A 48 -3.20 25.05 48.21
C ALA A 48 -3.25 26.58 48.19
N GLU A 49 -2.09 27.23 48.08
CA GLU A 49 -2.00 28.68 47.87
C GLU A 49 -2.41 29.01 46.43
N SER A 50 -3.58 29.63 46.30
CA SER A 50 -4.00 30.24 45.04
C SER A 50 -3.25 31.56 44.87
N ALA A 51 -2.75 31.81 43.66
CA ALA A 51 -2.25 33.14 43.32
C ALA A 51 -3.37 34.17 43.46
N ASP A 52 -3.00 35.44 43.64
CA ASP A 52 -3.92 36.57 43.83
C ASP A 52 -4.92 36.75 42.66
N ASP A 53 -4.64 36.11 41.51
CA ASP A 53 -5.49 36.05 40.32
C ASP A 53 -6.38 34.79 40.23
N GLY A 54 -6.41 33.96 41.28
CA GLY A 54 -7.17 32.71 41.35
C GLY A 54 -6.53 31.54 40.58
N ARG A 55 -5.32 31.68 40.05
CA ARG A 55 -4.62 30.57 39.39
C ARG A 55 -3.94 29.67 40.42
N LEU A 56 -4.01 28.36 40.17
CA LEU A 56 -3.27 27.37 40.95
C LEU A 56 -1.77 27.53 40.68
N VAL A 57 -0.98 27.73 41.73
CA VAL A 57 0.49 27.78 41.64
C VAL A 57 1.01 26.34 41.52
N PRO A 58 1.73 25.97 40.46
CA PRO A 58 2.27 24.63 40.33
C PRO A 58 3.35 24.36 41.39
N LEU A 59 3.37 23.17 41.97
CA LEU A 59 4.38 22.77 42.97
C LEU A 59 5.77 22.59 42.34
N ALA A 60 5.81 22.12 41.10
CA ALA A 60 7.03 22.01 40.32
C ALA A 60 6.81 22.61 38.92
N LEU A 61 7.74 23.46 38.49
CA LEU A 61 7.66 24.11 37.19
C LEU A 61 8.11 23.16 36.07
N LYS A 62 7.83 23.56 34.83
CA LYS A 62 8.46 22.93 33.67
C LYS A 62 9.98 23.04 33.80
N ASP A 63 10.70 22.03 33.32
CA ASP A 63 12.16 21.95 33.34
C ASP A 63 12.78 21.75 34.74
N THR A 64 11.97 21.61 35.78
CA THR A 64 12.43 21.19 37.11
C THR A 64 12.90 19.72 37.06
N VAL A 65 14.07 19.47 37.63
CA VAL A 65 14.61 18.11 37.83
C VAL A 65 13.95 17.48 39.04
N LEU A 66 13.48 16.24 38.90
CA LEU A 66 12.86 15.48 39.97
C LEU A 66 13.92 15.05 40.99
N THR A 67 13.90 15.67 42.17
CA THR A 67 14.64 15.27 43.36
C THR A 67 13.73 14.50 44.33
N ALA A 68 14.30 13.84 45.33
CA ALA A 68 13.51 13.14 46.37
C ALA A 68 12.51 14.08 47.08
N GLU A 69 12.91 15.32 47.35
CA GLU A 69 12.07 16.34 47.99
C GLU A 69 10.89 16.77 47.11
N VAL A 70 11.14 16.98 45.81
CA VAL A 70 10.09 17.31 44.83
C VAL A 70 9.11 16.14 44.68
N LEU A 71 9.61 14.91 44.63
CA LEU A 71 8.77 13.71 44.53
C LEU A 71 7.89 13.53 45.77
N ALA A 72 8.44 13.70 46.98
CA ALA A 72 7.68 13.66 48.22
C ALA A 72 6.56 14.73 48.20
N SER A 73 6.90 15.98 47.86
CA SER A 73 5.94 17.08 47.77
C SER A 73 4.81 16.80 46.77
N LEU A 74 5.14 16.23 45.60
CA LEU A 74 4.13 15.89 44.58
C LEU A 74 3.23 14.72 45.04
N ARG A 75 3.78 13.73 45.74
CA ARG A 75 3.01 12.59 46.28
C ARG A 75 2.08 13.04 47.40
N ASP A 76 2.55 13.90 48.31
CA ASP A 76 1.76 14.47 49.39
C ASP A 76 0.60 15.32 48.86
N ALA A 77 0.81 15.99 47.73
CA ALA A 77 -0.23 16.71 47.00
C ALA A 77 -1.18 15.80 46.18
N GLY A 78 -1.07 14.48 46.29
CA GLY A 78 -1.93 13.51 45.60
C GLY A 78 -1.69 13.40 44.10
N VAL A 79 -0.58 13.93 43.57
CA VAL A 79 -0.24 13.79 42.16
C VAL A 79 0.08 12.33 41.89
N THR A 80 -0.60 11.73 40.91
CA THR A 80 -0.41 10.31 40.58
C THR A 80 0.55 10.10 39.40
N ARG A 81 0.68 11.10 38.53
CA ARG A 81 1.44 11.02 37.28
C ARG A 81 2.09 12.36 36.96
N VAL A 82 3.27 12.31 36.38
CA VAL A 82 4.03 13.48 35.93
C VAL A 82 4.49 13.29 34.50
N ARG A 83 4.51 14.36 33.69
CA ARG A 83 5.00 14.30 32.32
C ARG A 83 6.48 14.65 32.31
N VAL A 84 7.32 13.73 31.82
CA VAL A 84 8.78 13.87 31.77
C VAL A 84 9.29 13.97 30.34
N LYS A 85 10.53 14.43 30.14
CA LYS A 85 11.17 14.48 28.82
C LYS A 85 11.83 13.17 28.44
N GLU A 86 12.41 12.47 29.41
CA GLU A 86 13.23 11.29 29.17
C GLU A 86 12.40 10.01 29.16
N PHE A 87 12.46 9.30 28.04
CA PHE A 87 11.82 8.00 27.90
C PHE A 87 12.68 6.88 28.49
N ALA A 88 12.05 5.94 29.20
CA ALA A 88 12.64 4.65 29.49
C ALA A 88 11.55 3.57 29.51
N PHE A 89 11.80 2.46 28.81
CA PHE A 89 10.82 1.40 28.64
C PHE A 89 10.36 0.78 29.98
N ALA A 90 11.29 0.61 30.94
CA ALA A 90 10.99 0.07 32.26
C ALA A 90 9.97 0.91 33.06
N ARG A 91 9.79 2.19 32.73
CA ARG A 91 8.85 3.10 33.40
C ARG A 91 7.48 3.15 32.74
N TRP A 92 7.34 2.58 31.55
CA TRP A 92 6.12 2.66 30.77
C TRP A 92 5.12 1.60 31.27
N SER A 93 4.34 1.93 32.30
CA SER A 93 3.42 0.99 32.95
C SER A 93 2.39 0.36 32.01
N GLU A 94 1.97 1.08 30.97
CA GLU A 94 0.95 0.66 30.03
C GLU A 94 1.51 0.19 28.67
N TRP A 95 2.78 -0.21 28.60
CA TRP A 95 3.40 -0.73 27.37
C TRP A 95 2.60 -1.90 26.75
N TRP A 96 1.92 -2.68 27.59
CA TRP A 96 1.09 -3.81 27.15
C TRP A 96 -0.12 -3.37 26.31
N LEU A 97 -0.68 -2.17 26.52
CA LEU A 97 -1.74 -1.62 25.67
C LEU A 97 -1.22 -1.39 24.25
N PHE A 98 -0.02 -0.82 24.13
CA PHE A 98 0.65 -0.65 22.85
C PHE A 98 0.95 -1.99 22.17
N ALA A 99 1.40 -2.99 22.94
CA ALA A 99 1.64 -4.33 22.43
C ALA A 99 0.35 -4.99 21.90
N ILE A 100 -0.76 -4.88 22.64
CA ILE A 100 -2.07 -5.37 22.19
C ILE A 100 -2.54 -4.65 20.93
N GLY A 101 -2.43 -3.32 20.88
CA GLY A 101 -2.77 -2.53 19.69
C GLY A 101 -1.92 -2.97 18.47
N SER A 102 -0.63 -3.15 18.65
CA SER A 102 0.27 -3.62 17.59
C SER A 102 -0.09 -5.03 17.10
N ALA A 103 -0.38 -5.96 18.01
CA ALA A 103 -0.81 -7.30 17.68
C ALA A 103 -2.16 -7.32 16.93
N GLY A 104 -3.13 -6.53 17.40
CA GLY A 104 -4.44 -6.39 16.75
C GLY A 104 -4.35 -5.81 15.34
N LEU A 105 -3.46 -4.84 15.10
CA LEU A 105 -3.16 -4.32 13.77
C LEU A 105 -2.57 -5.41 12.84
N ALA A 106 -1.60 -6.20 13.33
CA ALA A 106 -1.00 -7.28 12.56
C ALA A 106 -2.05 -8.36 12.19
N ILE A 107 -2.90 -8.74 13.14
CA ILE A 107 -4.00 -9.69 12.91
C ILE A 107 -4.99 -9.13 11.90
N GLY A 108 -5.45 -7.88 12.08
CA GLY A 108 -6.38 -7.22 11.18
C GLY A 108 -5.85 -7.13 9.74
N ALA A 109 -4.59 -6.73 9.57
CA ALA A 109 -3.92 -6.70 8.27
C ALA A 109 -3.82 -8.10 7.65
N GLY A 110 -3.48 -9.12 8.44
CA GLY A 110 -3.48 -10.51 8.01
C GLY A 110 -4.85 -11.01 7.52
N MET A 111 -5.93 -10.66 8.23
CA MET A 111 -7.30 -10.98 7.84
C MET A 111 -7.71 -10.30 6.53
N VAL A 112 -7.40 -9.01 6.36
CA VAL A 112 -7.66 -8.28 5.10
C VAL A 112 -6.91 -8.94 3.94
N ARG A 113 -5.63 -9.29 4.15
CA ARG A 113 -4.81 -9.95 3.14
C ARG A 113 -5.34 -11.33 2.77
N ARG A 114 -5.78 -12.12 3.76
CA ARG A 114 -6.37 -13.44 3.54
C ARG A 114 -7.73 -13.36 2.84
N ALA A 115 -8.59 -12.42 3.24
CA ALA A 115 -9.88 -12.19 2.58
C ALA A 115 -9.72 -11.70 1.14
N GLY A 116 -8.68 -10.90 0.86
CA GLY A 116 -8.27 -10.56 -0.51
C GLY A 116 -7.92 -11.81 -1.31
N ARG A 117 -7.03 -12.67 -0.77
CA ARG A 117 -6.63 -13.95 -1.40
C ARG A 117 -7.80 -14.90 -1.63
N ALA A 118 -8.75 -14.99 -0.70
CA ALA A 118 -9.94 -15.83 -0.86
C ALA A 118 -10.88 -15.30 -1.94
N ALA A 119 -11.13 -13.99 -1.96
CA ALA A 119 -11.95 -13.37 -3.02
C ALA A 119 -11.29 -13.50 -4.41
N LEU A 120 -9.95 -13.57 -4.48
CA LEU A 120 -9.21 -13.86 -5.71
C LEU A 120 -9.39 -15.32 -6.16
N ALA A 121 -9.45 -16.27 -5.23
CA ALA A 121 -9.75 -17.67 -5.55
C ALA A 121 -11.19 -17.84 -6.05
N ASP A 122 -12.16 -17.16 -5.44
CA ASP A 122 -13.56 -17.16 -5.91
C ASP A 122 -13.72 -16.43 -7.24
N SER A 123 -13.02 -15.32 -7.47
CA SER A 123 -13.05 -14.60 -8.75
C SER A 123 -12.36 -15.40 -9.87
N ALA A 124 -11.35 -16.22 -9.55
CA ALA A 124 -10.77 -17.17 -10.48
C ALA A 124 -11.74 -18.32 -10.83
N GLY A 125 -12.65 -18.69 -9.92
CA GLY A 125 -13.72 -19.66 -10.17
C GLY A 125 -14.97 -19.09 -10.87
N ALA A 126 -15.23 -17.79 -10.74
CA ALA A 126 -16.35 -17.09 -11.36
C ALA A 126 -16.02 -16.44 -12.72
N MET A 127 -14.75 -16.41 -13.09
CA MET A 127 -14.34 -16.16 -14.47
C MET A 127 -14.87 -17.32 -15.32
N ASN A 128 -15.62 -17.01 -16.38
CA ASN A 128 -16.23 -18.00 -17.27
C ASN A 128 -15.23 -19.14 -17.57
N PRO A 129 -15.65 -20.41 -17.73
CA PRO A 129 -14.77 -21.50 -18.13
C PRO A 129 -14.03 -21.26 -19.48
N THR A 130 -14.33 -20.16 -20.18
CA THR A 130 -13.66 -19.66 -21.39
C THR A 130 -12.69 -18.49 -21.17
N SER A 131 -12.67 -17.79 -20.04
CA SER A 131 -11.72 -16.69 -19.80
C SER A 131 -10.35 -17.25 -19.44
N SER A 132 -9.45 -17.25 -20.42
CA SER A 132 -8.07 -17.67 -20.23
C SER A 132 -7.37 -16.77 -19.20
N GLY A 133 -6.44 -17.33 -18.43
CA GLY A 133 -5.69 -16.55 -17.43
C GLY A 133 -4.90 -15.38 -18.05
N PRO A 134 -4.41 -14.41 -17.23
CA PRO A 134 -3.69 -13.23 -17.73
C PRO A 134 -2.51 -13.58 -18.65
N ASP A 135 -1.83 -14.70 -18.41
CA ASP A 135 -0.74 -15.18 -19.28
C ASP A 135 -1.24 -15.52 -20.68
N ALA A 136 -2.37 -16.22 -20.78
CA ALA A 136 -2.96 -16.60 -22.05
C ALA A 136 -3.56 -15.39 -22.80
N LEU A 137 -4.12 -14.42 -22.08
CA LEU A 137 -4.59 -13.15 -22.68
C LEU A 137 -3.43 -12.36 -23.29
N LEU A 138 -2.30 -12.26 -22.56
CA LEU A 138 -1.11 -11.59 -23.07
C LEU A 138 -0.46 -12.36 -24.24
N ASP A 139 -0.42 -13.69 -24.16
CA ASP A 139 0.13 -14.54 -25.21
C ASP A 139 -0.72 -14.53 -26.48
N ASP A 140 -2.05 -14.46 -26.37
CA ASP A 140 -2.97 -14.28 -27.50
C ASP A 140 -2.75 -12.91 -28.17
N ALA A 141 -2.64 -11.83 -27.39
CA ALA A 141 -2.33 -10.50 -27.94
C ALA A 141 -0.98 -10.49 -28.67
N ARG A 142 0.05 -11.07 -28.04
CA ARG A 142 1.41 -11.21 -28.59
C ARG A 142 1.42 -11.98 -29.90
N THR A 143 0.77 -13.15 -29.91
CA THR A 143 0.67 -14.02 -31.09
C THR A 143 -0.03 -13.32 -32.24
N ARG A 144 -1.17 -12.66 -31.98
CA ARG A 144 -1.93 -11.96 -33.04
C ARG A 144 -1.19 -10.76 -33.61
N VAL A 145 -0.54 -9.96 -32.77
CA VAL A 145 0.22 -8.78 -33.23
C VAL A 145 1.49 -9.20 -33.97
N ALA A 146 2.18 -10.26 -33.53
CA ALA A 146 3.32 -10.82 -34.25
C ALA A 146 2.89 -11.42 -35.61
N ALA A 147 1.81 -12.21 -35.64
CA ALA A 147 1.27 -12.76 -36.88
C ALA A 147 0.82 -11.66 -37.85
N LEU A 148 0.25 -10.56 -37.35
CA LEU A 148 -0.08 -9.39 -38.15
C LEU A 148 1.18 -8.77 -38.76
N ARG A 149 2.22 -8.50 -37.95
CA ARG A 149 3.50 -7.95 -38.42
C ARG A 149 4.06 -8.78 -39.58
N ASP A 150 4.09 -10.10 -39.41
CA ASP A 150 4.66 -11.02 -40.40
C ASP A 150 3.78 -11.09 -41.67
N ARG A 151 2.46 -11.08 -41.51
CA ARG A 151 1.50 -11.03 -42.64
C ARG A 151 1.60 -9.74 -43.43
N LEU A 152 1.83 -8.59 -42.79
CA LEU A 152 1.95 -7.30 -43.48
C LEU A 152 3.14 -7.27 -44.45
N ALA A 153 4.23 -7.98 -44.14
CA ALA A 153 5.38 -8.10 -45.04
C ALA A 153 5.04 -8.82 -46.35
N GLN A 154 4.03 -9.70 -46.34
CA GLN A 154 3.62 -10.51 -47.49
C GLN A 154 2.48 -9.86 -48.30
N LEU A 155 1.73 -8.94 -47.70
CA LEU A 155 0.63 -8.26 -48.38
C LEU A 155 1.15 -7.17 -49.33
N PRO A 156 0.45 -6.91 -50.46
CA PRO A 156 0.76 -5.77 -51.31
C PRO A 156 0.55 -4.44 -50.55
N PRO A 157 1.38 -3.41 -50.79
CA PRO A 157 1.19 -2.08 -50.23
C PRO A 157 -0.20 -1.50 -50.53
N GLY A 158 -0.67 -0.60 -49.67
CA GLY A 158 -1.93 0.12 -49.80
C GLY A 158 -3.07 -0.45 -48.95
N GLU A 159 -4.29 -0.38 -49.49
CA GLU A 159 -5.54 -0.61 -48.76
C GLU A 159 -5.62 -1.97 -48.06
N SER A 160 -5.07 -3.02 -48.68
CA SER A 160 -5.07 -4.38 -48.12
C SER A 160 -4.31 -4.49 -46.80
N ARG A 161 -3.19 -3.78 -46.65
CA ARG A 161 -2.42 -3.74 -45.40
C ARG A 161 -3.14 -2.94 -44.33
N LEU A 162 -3.64 -1.76 -44.70
CA LEU A 162 -4.39 -0.88 -43.80
C LEU A 162 -5.61 -1.59 -43.20
N ARG A 163 -6.40 -2.27 -44.05
CA ARG A 163 -7.56 -3.06 -43.60
C ARG A 163 -7.14 -4.19 -42.64
N ALA A 164 -6.07 -4.92 -42.95
CA ALA A 164 -5.57 -5.96 -42.08
C ALA A 164 -5.16 -5.44 -40.69
N VAL A 165 -4.57 -4.24 -40.61
CA VAL A 165 -4.24 -3.57 -39.34
C VAL A 165 -5.51 -3.21 -38.57
N ILE A 166 -6.48 -2.53 -39.21
CA ILE A 166 -7.73 -2.09 -38.58
C ILE A 166 -8.48 -3.27 -37.97
N ASP A 167 -8.68 -4.34 -38.76
CA ASP A 167 -9.48 -5.49 -38.35
C ASP A 167 -8.79 -6.25 -37.20
N THR A 168 -7.49 -6.53 -37.35
CA THR A 168 -6.75 -7.35 -36.38
C THR A 168 -6.53 -6.60 -35.08
N LEU A 169 -6.05 -5.35 -35.13
CA LEU A 169 -5.78 -4.58 -33.92
C LEU A 169 -7.09 -4.17 -33.21
N GLY A 170 -8.14 -3.86 -33.97
CA GLY A 170 -9.45 -3.59 -33.39
C GLY A 170 -9.98 -4.79 -32.60
N GLN A 171 -9.73 -6.01 -33.08
CA GLN A 171 -10.08 -7.22 -32.33
C GLN A 171 -9.19 -7.40 -31.09
N VAL A 172 -7.87 -7.29 -31.23
CA VAL A 172 -6.92 -7.41 -30.10
C VAL A 172 -7.23 -6.42 -28.97
N GLN A 173 -7.61 -5.19 -29.30
CA GLN A 173 -8.00 -4.18 -28.31
C GLN A 173 -9.27 -4.56 -27.55
N ARG A 174 -10.32 -5.01 -28.26
CA ARG A 174 -11.62 -5.32 -27.66
C ARG A 174 -11.63 -6.61 -26.83
N THR A 175 -10.75 -7.56 -27.15
CA THR A 175 -10.67 -8.82 -26.42
C THR A 175 -9.45 -8.82 -25.51
N SER A 176 -8.28 -9.07 -26.08
CA SER A 176 -7.11 -9.55 -25.33
C SER A 176 -6.53 -8.47 -24.42
N LEU A 177 -6.43 -7.22 -24.90
CA LEU A 177 -5.91 -6.11 -24.10
C LEU A 177 -6.89 -5.66 -23.01
N ALA A 178 -8.18 -5.51 -23.35
CA ALA A 178 -9.20 -5.12 -22.39
C ALA A 178 -9.34 -6.15 -21.25
N ASP A 179 -9.40 -7.44 -21.60
CA ASP A 179 -9.52 -8.51 -20.61
C ASP A 179 -8.25 -8.64 -19.75
N PHE A 180 -7.07 -8.40 -20.34
CA PHE A 180 -5.81 -8.40 -19.58
C PHE A 180 -5.77 -7.28 -18.53
N VAL A 181 -6.24 -6.07 -18.88
CA VAL A 181 -6.37 -4.96 -17.93
C VAL A 181 -7.40 -5.28 -16.84
N ALA A 182 -8.51 -5.93 -17.20
CA ALA A 182 -9.52 -6.39 -16.23
C ALA A 182 -8.95 -7.43 -15.23
N ALA A 183 -7.96 -8.22 -15.63
CA ALA A 183 -7.25 -9.16 -14.77
C ALA A 183 -6.27 -8.50 -13.76
N ARG A 184 -6.26 -7.16 -13.65
CA ARG A 184 -5.42 -6.40 -12.70
C ARG A 184 -5.43 -6.94 -11.26
N PRO A 185 -6.56 -7.30 -10.63
CA PRO A 185 -6.55 -7.83 -9.27
C PRO A 185 -5.74 -9.13 -9.14
N VAL A 186 -5.83 -10.01 -10.14
CA VAL A 186 -5.09 -11.27 -10.22
C VAL A 186 -3.59 -10.99 -10.38
N LEU A 187 -3.23 -10.09 -11.28
CA LEU A 187 -1.84 -9.70 -11.51
C LEU A 187 -1.20 -9.05 -10.27
N LEU A 188 -1.91 -8.14 -9.60
CA LEU A 188 -1.45 -7.51 -8.34
C LEU A 188 -1.27 -8.53 -7.22
N ALA A 189 -2.16 -9.52 -7.14
CA ALA A 189 -2.07 -10.58 -6.15
C ALA A 189 -0.87 -11.49 -6.39
N ARG A 190 -0.57 -11.79 -7.66
CA ARG A 190 0.50 -12.70 -8.07
C ARG A 190 1.88 -12.05 -8.02
N LEU A 191 2.01 -10.82 -8.51
CA LEU A 191 3.30 -10.14 -8.70
C LEU A 191 3.63 -9.14 -7.59
N GLY A 192 2.67 -8.82 -6.72
CA GLY A 192 2.75 -7.68 -5.84
C GLY A 192 2.72 -6.34 -6.59
N MET A 193 2.78 -5.22 -5.85
CA MET A 193 2.67 -3.89 -6.44
C MET A 193 3.86 -3.51 -7.33
N GLY A 194 5.08 -3.87 -6.91
CA GLY A 194 6.30 -3.57 -7.68
C GLY A 194 6.42 -4.37 -8.98
N GLY A 195 6.14 -5.68 -8.94
CA GLY A 195 6.13 -6.52 -10.14
C GLY A 195 5.04 -6.12 -11.13
N PHE A 196 3.84 -5.80 -10.62
CA PHE A 196 2.76 -5.26 -11.43
C PHE A 196 3.14 -3.94 -12.13
N ALA A 197 3.75 -2.98 -11.42
CA ALA A 197 4.16 -1.71 -12.02
C ALA A 197 5.14 -1.91 -13.19
N ARG A 198 6.17 -2.75 -13.00
CA ARG A 198 7.15 -3.05 -14.06
C ARG A 198 6.52 -3.75 -15.26
N LEU A 199 5.56 -4.65 -15.04
CA LEU A 199 4.79 -5.28 -16.12
C LEU A 199 3.98 -4.23 -16.89
N MET A 200 3.26 -3.37 -16.16
CA MET A 200 2.37 -2.37 -16.76
C MET A 200 3.12 -1.30 -17.55
N ASP A 201 4.37 -0.98 -17.22
CA ASP A 201 5.17 -0.05 -18.01
C ASP A 201 5.38 -0.53 -19.45
N SER A 202 5.77 -1.80 -19.63
CA SER A 202 5.91 -2.40 -20.97
C SER A 202 4.57 -2.54 -21.67
N PHE A 203 3.56 -3.05 -20.94
CA PHE A 203 2.23 -3.26 -21.50
C PHE A 203 1.58 -1.96 -21.98
N SER A 204 1.62 -0.89 -21.18
CA SER A 204 1.03 0.42 -21.53
C SER A 204 1.80 1.09 -22.68
N ALA A 205 3.09 0.83 -22.81
CA ALA A 205 3.84 1.25 -24.00
C ALA A 205 3.35 0.51 -25.25
N ALA A 206 3.14 -0.81 -25.16
CA ALA A 206 2.62 -1.62 -26.26
C ALA A 206 1.20 -1.19 -26.68
N GLU A 207 0.29 -1.03 -25.72
CA GLU A 207 -1.09 -0.60 -25.95
C GLU A 207 -1.14 0.75 -26.69
N ARG A 208 -0.29 1.71 -26.31
CA ARG A 208 -0.18 2.98 -27.03
C ARG A 208 0.27 2.80 -28.48
N GLN A 209 1.21 1.89 -28.75
CA GLN A 209 1.62 1.59 -30.14
C GLN A 209 0.50 0.90 -30.93
N VAL A 210 -0.28 0.01 -30.30
CA VAL A 210 -1.47 -0.59 -30.92
C VAL A 210 -2.49 0.49 -31.29
N ASN A 211 -2.79 1.41 -30.37
CA ASN A 211 -3.74 2.51 -30.62
C ASN A 211 -3.26 3.44 -31.73
N ARG A 212 -1.96 3.78 -31.76
CA ARG A 212 -1.36 4.60 -32.82
C ARG A 212 -1.38 3.89 -34.16
N ALA A 213 -1.06 2.60 -34.20
CA ALA A 213 -1.11 1.79 -35.41
C ALA A 213 -2.51 1.72 -36.01
N TRP A 214 -3.52 1.48 -35.17
CA TRP A 214 -4.91 1.43 -35.59
C TRP A 214 -5.39 2.77 -36.13
N SER A 215 -5.07 3.87 -35.44
CA SER A 215 -5.46 5.23 -35.86
C SER A 215 -4.79 5.62 -37.18
N ALA A 216 -3.47 5.42 -37.28
CA ALA A 216 -2.73 5.68 -38.51
C ALA A 216 -3.27 4.86 -39.70
N ALA A 217 -3.69 3.61 -39.45
CA ALA A 217 -4.28 2.78 -40.49
C ALA A 217 -5.66 3.30 -40.93
N ALA A 218 -6.50 3.74 -39.99
CA ALA A 218 -7.79 4.37 -40.27
C ALA A 218 -7.64 5.67 -41.07
N ASP A 219 -6.58 6.44 -40.81
CA ASP A 219 -6.26 7.68 -41.51
C ASP A 219 -5.52 7.47 -42.85
N GLY A 220 -5.21 6.22 -43.23
CA GLY A 220 -4.53 5.88 -44.48
C GLY A 220 -3.00 6.05 -44.46
N VAL A 221 -2.39 6.27 -43.30
CA VAL A 221 -0.95 6.48 -43.12
C VAL A 221 -0.22 5.15 -42.90
N GLU A 222 -0.03 4.39 -44.00
CA GLU A 222 0.50 3.01 -43.96
C GLU A 222 1.87 2.89 -43.25
N HIS A 223 2.82 3.74 -43.59
CA HIS A 223 4.18 3.63 -43.05
C HIS A 223 4.22 3.80 -41.52
N GLU A 224 3.43 4.74 -40.98
CA GLU A 224 3.32 4.92 -39.53
C GLU A 224 2.62 3.72 -38.89
N ALA A 225 1.54 3.21 -39.51
CA ALA A 225 0.83 2.05 -39.02
C ALA A 225 1.75 0.83 -38.90
N MET A 226 2.53 0.51 -39.95
CA MET A 226 3.47 -0.60 -39.94
C MET A 226 4.58 -0.44 -38.90
N THR A 227 5.14 0.77 -38.78
CA THR A 227 6.17 1.08 -37.77
C THR A 227 5.62 0.88 -36.36
N CYS A 228 4.39 1.31 -36.10
CA CYS A 228 3.74 1.13 -34.81
C CYS A 228 3.39 -0.34 -34.52
N VAL A 229 2.95 -1.13 -35.52
CA VAL A 229 2.72 -2.58 -35.38
C VAL A 229 4.01 -3.30 -34.98
N ALA A 230 5.13 -3.03 -35.66
CA ALA A 230 6.42 -3.64 -35.35
C ALA A 230 6.84 -3.33 -33.90
N ARG A 231 6.75 -2.07 -33.48
CA ARG A 231 7.05 -1.65 -32.10
C ARG A 231 6.11 -2.28 -31.07
N ALA A 232 4.83 -2.41 -31.41
CA ALA A 232 3.85 -3.06 -30.53
C ALA A 232 4.20 -4.53 -30.28
N ALA A 233 4.62 -5.27 -31.32
CA ALA A 233 5.06 -6.65 -31.20
C ALA A 233 6.25 -6.78 -30.22
N ASP A 234 7.30 -5.97 -30.42
CA ASP A 234 8.49 -6.00 -29.56
C ASP A 234 8.16 -5.66 -28.08
N LEU A 235 7.24 -4.72 -27.86
CA LEU A 235 6.83 -4.33 -26.51
C LEU A 235 5.95 -5.38 -25.83
N LEU A 236 5.10 -6.09 -26.59
CA LEU A 236 4.32 -7.22 -26.08
C LEU A 236 5.21 -8.41 -25.73
N ASP A 237 6.23 -8.70 -26.52
CA ASP A 237 7.23 -9.72 -26.18
C ASP A 237 7.94 -9.40 -24.85
N ARG A 238 8.41 -8.15 -24.69
CA ARG A 238 9.01 -7.69 -23.42
C ARG A 238 8.04 -7.76 -22.24
N ALA A 239 6.75 -7.49 -22.46
CA ALA A 239 5.74 -7.62 -21.42
C ALA A 239 5.56 -9.10 -21.01
N GLY A 240 5.54 -10.02 -21.97
CA GLY A 240 5.47 -11.47 -21.73
C GLY A 240 6.68 -12.00 -20.97
N GLU A 241 7.89 -11.59 -21.35
CA GLU A 241 9.14 -11.94 -20.65
C GLU A 241 9.10 -11.48 -19.19
N ARG A 242 8.67 -10.23 -18.94
CA ARG A 242 8.51 -9.68 -17.59
C ARG A 242 7.48 -10.45 -16.77
N LEU A 243 6.34 -10.81 -17.36
CA LEU A 243 5.32 -11.61 -16.68
C LEU A 243 5.90 -12.95 -16.21
N GLY A 244 6.67 -13.61 -17.07
CA GLY A 244 7.34 -14.88 -16.76
C GLY A 244 8.50 -14.76 -15.77
N SER A 245 9.27 -13.68 -15.79
CA SER A 245 10.37 -13.47 -14.82
C SER A 245 9.84 -13.11 -13.42
N GLU A 246 8.87 -12.21 -13.35
CA GLU A 246 8.29 -11.75 -12.07
C GLU A 246 7.47 -12.86 -11.40
N SER A 247 6.80 -13.72 -12.18
CA SER A 247 6.09 -14.87 -11.63
C SER A 247 7.04 -15.91 -11.02
N ARG A 248 8.28 -16.02 -11.50
CA ARG A 248 9.30 -16.92 -10.93
C ARG A 248 9.96 -16.35 -9.67
N ALA A 249 10.08 -15.02 -9.57
CA ALA A 249 10.64 -14.36 -8.39
C ALA A 249 9.67 -14.30 -7.21
N ALA A 250 8.36 -14.44 -7.45
CA ALA A 250 7.31 -14.35 -6.45
C ALA A 250 6.87 -15.71 -5.85
N GLY A 251 7.30 -16.83 -6.42
CA GLY A 251 7.05 -18.19 -5.92
C GLY A 251 8.19 -18.70 -5.05
#